data_AF-A0A3D8I6U7-F1
#
_entry.id   AF-A0A3D8I6U7-F1
#
_cell.length_a   1.000
_cell.length_b   1.000
_cell.length_c   1.000
_cell.angle_alpha   90.00
_cell.angle_beta   90.00
_cell.angle_gamma   90.00
#
_symmetry.space_group_name_H-M   'P 1'
#
loop_
_entity.id
_entity.type
_entity.pdbx_description
1 polymer ?
#
loop_
_entity_poly.entity_id
_entity_poly.type
_entity_poly.pdbx_seq_one_letter_code
_entity_poly.pdbx_strand_id
1 'polypeptide(L)'
;MTTIETRLKRKKYLIKIKKILKKFKFLFFIWIIYLIGIPLYYTPYELQPSYWKFKEICEATFQLHNQHMEQTQRIKPIMQIFNVDDQKIKKFAKLENNIYISRIPYPHFLTRIENAQLNIYSDLNWNIIKIDTGDLVWYNWRPTTLGNEGNMDFRIEWNNFLMCGNLDKRRK
;
A
#
# COMPACT_ATOMS: atom_id res chain seq x y z
N MET A 1 -53.14 -4.29 -47.26
CA MET A 1 -51.80 -4.31 -46.64
C MET A 1 -51.59 -5.71 -46.06
N THR A 2 -50.65 -6.48 -46.60
CA THR A 2 -50.57 -7.92 -46.32
C THR A 2 -49.93 -8.20 -44.96
N THR A 3 -50.31 -9.30 -44.30
CA THR A 3 -49.76 -9.78 -43.01
C THR A 3 -48.24 -9.98 -43.02
N ILE A 4 -47.63 -10.06 -44.22
CA ILE A 4 -46.20 -10.19 -44.44
C ILE A 4 -45.48 -8.83 -44.29
N GLU A 5 -46.08 -7.73 -44.78
CA GLU A 5 -45.52 -6.38 -44.69
C GLU A 5 -45.44 -5.88 -43.23
N THR A 6 -46.47 -6.20 -42.42
CA THR A 6 -46.49 -5.85 -41.00
C THR A 6 -45.47 -6.64 -40.19
N ARG A 7 -45.22 -7.92 -40.53
CA ARG A 7 -44.16 -8.75 -39.93
C ARG A 7 -42.75 -8.23 -40.28
N LEU A 8 -42.52 -7.81 -41.53
CA LEU A 8 -41.25 -7.23 -41.96
C LEU A 8 -40.95 -5.88 -41.29
N LYS A 9 -41.97 -5.01 -41.15
CA LYS A 9 -41.84 -3.74 -40.39
C LYS A 9 -41.48 -3.99 -38.92
N ARG A 10 -42.14 -4.95 -38.24
CA ARG A 10 -41.81 -5.34 -36.86
C ARG A 10 -40.38 -5.88 -36.72
N LYS A 11 -39.92 -6.72 -37.63
CA LYS A 11 -38.54 -7.25 -37.63
C LYS A 11 -37.49 -6.14 -37.77
N LYS A 12 -37.69 -5.19 -38.70
CA LYS A 12 -36.80 -4.02 -38.86
C LYS A 12 -36.77 -3.15 -37.59
N TYR A 13 -37.92 -2.95 -36.94
CA TYR A 13 -38.01 -2.17 -35.71
C TYR A 13 -37.26 -2.83 -34.54
N LEU A 14 -37.41 -4.14 -34.37
CA LEU A 14 -36.68 -4.93 -33.35
C LEU A 14 -35.16 -4.89 -33.54
N ILE A 15 -34.68 -4.95 -34.78
CA ILE A 15 -33.24 -4.83 -35.08
C ILE A 15 -32.73 -3.43 -34.72
N LYS A 16 -33.53 -2.39 -35.01
CA LYS A 16 -33.21 -0.99 -34.68
C LYS A 16 -33.14 -0.78 -33.17
N ILE A 17 -34.10 -1.32 -32.41
CA ILE A 17 -34.11 -1.31 -30.93
C ILE A 17 -32.88 -2.03 -30.38
N LYS A 18 -32.54 -3.23 -30.88
CA LYS A 18 -31.34 -3.97 -30.44
C LYS A 18 -30.05 -3.16 -30.65
N LYS A 19 -29.92 -2.44 -31.77
CA LYS A 19 -28.76 -1.57 -32.04
C LYS A 19 -28.69 -0.40 -31.05
N ILE A 20 -29.82 0.23 -30.73
CA ILE A 20 -29.90 1.34 -29.76
C ILE A 20 -29.54 0.84 -28.35
N LEU A 21 -30.10 -0.31 -27.94
CA LEU A 21 -29.84 -0.90 -26.63
C LEU A 21 -28.36 -1.28 -26.45
N LYS A 22 -27.70 -1.74 -27.52
CA LYS A 22 -26.26 -2.06 -27.52
C LYS A 22 -25.41 -0.80 -27.34
N LYS A 23 -25.76 0.31 -28.01
CA LYS A 23 -25.12 1.63 -27.80
C LYS A 23 -25.32 2.13 -26.36
N PHE A 24 -26.51 1.99 -25.81
CA PHE A 24 -26.82 2.39 -24.43
C PHE A 24 -26.03 1.57 -23.40
N LYS A 25 -25.93 0.25 -23.57
CA LYS A 25 -25.08 -0.59 -22.70
C LYS A 25 -23.62 -0.16 -22.73
N PHE A 26 -23.09 0.18 -23.90
CA PHE A 26 -21.71 0.65 -24.03
C PHE A 26 -21.50 2.00 -23.35
N LEU A 27 -22.42 2.97 -23.54
CA LEU A 27 -22.38 4.26 -22.84
C LEU A 27 -22.46 4.09 -21.32
N PHE A 28 -23.32 3.19 -20.85
CA PHE A 28 -23.48 2.90 -19.42
C PHE A 28 -22.20 2.31 -18.82
N PHE A 29 -21.52 1.41 -19.54
CA PHE A 29 -20.22 0.88 -19.13
C PHE A 29 -19.14 1.97 -19.05
N ILE A 30 -19.06 2.85 -20.05
CA ILE A 30 -18.13 4.00 -20.02
C ILE A 30 -18.45 4.90 -18.81
N TRP A 31 -19.73 5.14 -18.55
CA TRP A 31 -20.17 5.99 -17.44
C TRP A 31 -19.81 5.39 -16.08
N ILE A 32 -19.95 4.08 -15.88
CA ILE A 32 -19.48 3.38 -14.67
C ILE A 32 -17.96 3.51 -14.50
N ILE A 33 -17.19 3.32 -15.57
CA ILE A 33 -15.72 3.48 -15.54
C ILE A 33 -15.35 4.92 -15.15
N TYR A 34 -16.08 5.91 -15.67
CA TYR A 34 -15.88 7.33 -15.32
C TYR A 34 -16.24 7.62 -13.86
N LEU A 35 -17.36 7.10 -13.37
CA LEU A 35 -17.86 7.36 -12.02
C LEU A 35 -17.08 6.64 -10.93
N ILE A 36 -16.55 5.46 -11.20
CA ILE A 36 -15.82 4.66 -10.21
C ILE A 36 -14.31 4.84 -10.39
N GLY A 37 -13.82 4.87 -11.64
CA GLY A 37 -12.39 4.95 -11.95
C GLY A 37 -11.75 6.30 -11.60
N ILE A 38 -12.46 7.42 -11.79
CA ILE A 38 -11.90 8.76 -11.49
C ILE A 38 -11.76 8.96 -9.97
N PRO A 39 -12.75 8.65 -9.12
CA PRO A 39 -12.54 8.71 -7.66
C PRO A 39 -11.42 7.79 -7.20
N LEU A 40 -11.32 6.56 -7.72
CA LEU A 40 -10.20 5.66 -7.39
C LEU A 40 -8.83 6.23 -7.79
N TYR A 41 -8.75 6.98 -8.88
CA TYR A 41 -7.52 7.67 -9.29
C TYR A 41 -7.15 8.83 -8.35
N TYR A 42 -8.15 9.60 -7.90
CA TYR A 42 -7.96 10.80 -7.08
C TYR A 42 -8.02 10.54 -5.58
N THR A 43 -8.42 9.36 -5.11
CA THR A 43 -8.51 9.04 -3.67
C THR A 43 -7.16 9.22 -2.99
N PRO A 44 -6.91 10.28 -2.20
CA PRO A 44 -5.61 10.54 -1.59
C PRO A 44 -5.11 9.34 -0.78
N TYR A 45 -3.78 9.20 -0.67
CA TYR A 45 -3.12 8.12 0.09
C TYR A 45 -3.71 7.96 1.51
N GLU A 46 -4.13 9.08 2.09
CA GLU A 46 -4.77 9.23 3.39
C GLU A 46 -6.11 8.51 3.56
N LEU A 47 -6.72 7.99 2.49
CA LEU A 47 -7.94 7.19 2.59
C LEU A 47 -7.68 5.68 2.61
N GLN A 48 -6.43 5.24 2.41
CA GLN A 48 -6.09 3.82 2.41
C GLN A 48 -5.63 3.37 3.81
N PRO A 49 -6.30 2.38 4.43
CA PRO A 49 -5.91 1.88 5.77
C PRO A 49 -4.47 1.36 5.84
N SER A 50 -3.97 0.78 4.73
CA SER A 50 -2.59 0.29 4.64
C SER A 50 -1.56 1.43 4.70
N TYR A 51 -1.89 2.62 4.19
CA TYR A 51 -1.02 3.79 4.27
C TYR A 51 -0.90 4.31 5.71
N TRP A 52 -2.01 4.34 6.46
CA TRP A 52 -1.98 4.75 7.87
C TRP A 52 -1.15 3.79 8.72
N LYS A 53 -1.28 2.48 8.49
CA LYS A 53 -0.44 1.49 9.17
C LYS A 53 1.03 1.62 8.81
N PHE A 54 1.35 1.88 7.54
CA PHE A 54 2.71 2.19 7.12
C PHE A 54 3.25 3.44 7.82
N LYS A 55 2.47 4.54 7.84
CA LYS A 55 2.82 5.80 8.49
C LYS A 55 3.05 5.63 9.99
N GLU A 56 2.19 4.87 10.67
CA GLU A 56 2.32 4.54 12.10
C GLU A 56 3.65 3.83 12.40
N ILE A 57 4.04 2.84 11.58
CA ILE A 57 5.34 2.16 11.71
C ILE A 57 6.50 3.15 11.44
N CYS A 58 6.39 3.98 10.41
CA CYS A 58 7.41 4.99 10.10
C CYS A 58 7.58 6.02 11.22
N GLU A 59 6.50 6.49 11.83
CA GLU A 59 6.57 7.43 12.95
C GLU A 59 7.23 6.80 14.18
N ALA A 60 6.90 5.55 14.50
CA ALA A 60 7.55 4.82 15.60
C ALA A 60 9.05 4.57 15.35
N THR A 61 9.43 4.31 14.09
CA THR A 61 10.85 4.13 13.72
C THR A 61 11.64 5.42 13.80
N PHE A 62 11.05 6.56 13.41
CA PHE A 62 11.67 7.86 13.65
C PHE A 62 11.89 8.17 15.12
N GLN A 63 10.94 7.77 15.98
CA GLN A 63 11.07 7.95 17.43
C GLN A 63 12.24 7.15 18.02
N LEU A 64 12.54 5.94 17.50
CA LEU A 64 13.74 5.18 17.91
C LEU A 64 15.02 6.00 17.72
N HIS A 65 15.09 6.77 16.64
CA HIS A 65 16.26 7.55 16.24
C HIS A 65 16.36 8.91 16.96
N ASN A 66 15.33 9.33 17.71
CA ASN A 66 15.31 10.61 18.42
C ASN A 66 16.15 10.57 19.70
N GLN A 67 17.37 11.11 19.67
CA GLN A 67 18.33 11.08 20.78
C GLN A 67 17.84 11.66 22.13
N HIS A 68 16.74 12.43 22.15
CA HIS A 68 16.22 13.11 23.34
C HIS A 68 15.26 12.31 24.24
N MET A 69 14.83 11.09 23.85
CA MET A 69 13.93 10.25 24.68
C MET A 69 14.67 9.12 25.41
N GLU A 70 14.17 8.64 26.54
CA GLU A 70 14.70 7.39 27.14
C GLU A 70 14.45 6.17 26.23
N GLN A 71 15.42 5.26 26.17
CA GLN A 71 15.40 4.09 25.27
C GLN A 71 14.15 3.20 25.47
N THR A 72 13.75 2.98 26.72
CA THR A 72 12.54 2.24 27.10
C THR A 72 11.25 2.87 26.56
N GLN A 73 11.17 4.20 26.54
CA GLN A 73 10.01 4.93 26.02
C GLN A 73 9.94 4.88 24.49
N ARG A 74 11.09 4.81 23.80
CA ARG A 74 11.16 4.68 22.33
C ARG A 74 10.77 3.28 21.84
N ILE A 75 11.09 2.26 22.62
CA ILE A 75 10.92 0.85 22.24
C ILE A 75 9.46 0.37 22.38
N LYS A 76 8.76 0.85 23.41
CA LYS A 76 7.37 0.46 23.71
C LYS A 76 6.40 0.62 22.51
N PRO A 77 6.32 1.76 21.80
CA PRO A 77 5.37 1.92 20.70
C PRO A 77 5.64 0.94 19.55
N ILE A 78 6.91 0.70 19.21
CA ILE A 78 7.22 -0.20 18.10
C ILE A 78 6.98 -1.67 18.45
N MET A 79 7.25 -2.07 19.69
CA MET A 79 6.90 -3.42 20.16
C MET A 79 5.39 -3.65 20.15
N GLN A 80 4.59 -2.64 20.51
CA GLN A 80 3.13 -2.72 20.43
C GLN A 80 2.63 -2.87 18.99
N ILE A 81 3.17 -2.10 18.05
CA ILE A 81 2.79 -2.18 16.64
C ILE A 81 3.05 -3.58 16.06
N PHE A 82 4.21 -4.18 16.37
CA PHE A 82 4.55 -5.53 15.92
C PHE A 82 3.94 -6.63 16.81
N ASN A 83 3.19 -6.28 17.85
CA ASN A 83 2.62 -7.19 18.84
C ASN A 83 3.69 -8.15 19.41
N VAL A 84 4.83 -7.60 19.81
CA VAL A 84 5.99 -8.32 20.35
C VAL A 84 6.05 -8.17 21.85
N ASP A 85 6.22 -9.30 22.52
CA ASP A 85 6.52 -9.43 23.95
C ASP A 85 7.88 -10.11 24.15
N ASP A 86 8.37 -10.09 25.38
CA ASP A 86 9.67 -10.71 25.74
C ASP A 86 9.72 -12.21 25.40
N GLN A 87 8.57 -12.90 25.46
CA GLN A 87 8.47 -14.30 25.10
C GLN A 87 8.68 -14.54 23.60
N LYS A 88 8.06 -13.73 22.73
CA LYS A 88 8.32 -13.77 21.29
C LYS A 88 9.76 -13.39 20.97
N ILE A 89 10.33 -12.39 21.63
CA ILE A 89 11.74 -12.03 21.44
C ILE A 89 12.61 -13.26 21.67
N LYS A 90 12.47 -13.93 22.81
CA LYS A 90 13.24 -15.15 23.15
C LYS A 90 12.99 -16.29 22.17
N LYS A 91 11.75 -16.48 21.72
CA LYS A 91 11.38 -17.53 20.77
C LYS A 91 12.05 -17.36 19.40
N PHE A 92 12.18 -16.13 18.92
CA PHE A 92 12.77 -15.82 17.62
C PHE A 92 14.27 -15.46 17.69
N ALA A 93 14.85 -15.48 18.89
CA ALA A 93 16.24 -15.12 19.11
C ALA A 93 17.18 -16.18 18.53
N LYS A 94 18.21 -15.71 17.82
CA LYS A 94 19.36 -16.50 17.42
C LYS A 94 20.62 -15.86 17.99
N LEU A 95 21.50 -16.67 18.57
CA LEU A 95 22.78 -16.18 19.07
C LEU A 95 23.76 -16.02 17.90
N GLU A 96 24.18 -14.80 17.63
CA GLU A 96 25.16 -14.45 16.59
C GLU A 96 26.19 -13.51 17.24
N ASN A 97 27.47 -13.87 17.24
CA ASN A 97 28.57 -13.05 17.80
C ASN A 97 28.34 -12.54 19.24
N ASN A 98 27.92 -13.44 20.16
CA ASN A 98 27.60 -13.12 21.56
C ASN A 98 26.42 -12.15 21.77
N ILE A 99 25.60 -11.95 20.74
CA ILE A 99 24.40 -11.11 20.79
C ILE A 99 23.21 -11.95 20.34
N TYR A 100 22.09 -11.85 21.05
CA TYR A 100 20.83 -12.43 20.60
C TYR A 100 20.18 -11.51 19.57
N ILE A 101 19.88 -12.04 18.40
CA ILE A 101 19.20 -11.33 17.32
C ILE A 101 17.83 -11.97 17.09
N SER A 102 16.78 -11.22 17.36
CA SER A 102 15.39 -11.63 17.11
C SER A 102 14.86 -10.87 15.90
N ARG A 103 14.59 -11.59 14.81
CA ARG A 103 14.03 -11.03 13.58
C ARG A 103 12.55 -11.41 13.51
N ILE A 104 11.67 -10.44 13.74
CA ILE A 104 10.22 -10.66 13.84
C ILE A 104 9.54 -9.98 12.66
N PRO A 105 9.02 -10.75 11.68
CA PRO A 105 8.30 -10.17 10.56
C PRO A 105 6.97 -9.58 11.03
N TYR A 106 6.59 -8.45 10.44
CA TYR A 106 5.29 -7.87 10.66
C TYR A 106 4.22 -8.82 10.08
N PRO A 107 3.24 -9.27 10.89
CA PRO A 107 2.27 -10.26 10.47
C PRO A 107 1.20 -9.59 9.61
N HIS A 108 1.51 -9.29 8.34
CA HIS A 108 0.51 -8.69 7.47
C HIS A 108 0.69 -9.12 6.03
N PHE A 109 0.04 -10.25 5.70
CA PHE A 109 -0.03 -10.81 4.35
C PHE A 109 -0.98 -10.03 3.42
N LEU A 110 -1.70 -9.04 3.96
CA LEU A 110 -2.81 -8.33 3.29
C LEU A 110 -2.58 -6.83 3.09
N THR A 111 -1.53 -6.24 3.67
CA THR A 111 -1.22 -4.82 3.48
C THR A 111 -0.12 -4.68 2.45
N ARG A 112 -0.18 -3.62 1.65
CA ARG A 112 0.82 -3.24 0.63
C ARG A 112 2.16 -2.80 1.25
N ILE A 113 2.51 -3.34 2.42
CA ILE A 113 3.69 -3.03 3.20
C ILE A 113 4.62 -4.25 3.07
N GLU A 114 5.72 -4.09 2.37
CA GLU A 114 6.73 -5.12 2.22
C GLU A 114 7.92 -4.89 3.15
N ASN A 115 8.66 -5.96 3.44
CA ASN A 115 9.90 -5.96 4.21
C ASN A 115 9.79 -5.35 5.63
N ALA A 116 8.57 -5.20 6.14
CA ALA A 116 8.35 -4.81 7.52
C ALA A 116 8.79 -5.93 8.45
N GLN A 117 9.96 -5.75 9.06
CA GLN A 117 10.52 -6.63 10.07
C GLN A 117 11.09 -5.79 11.21
N LEU A 118 10.93 -6.30 12.43
CA LEU A 118 11.53 -5.74 13.62
C LEU A 118 12.73 -6.61 14.00
N ASN A 119 13.91 -5.99 14.00
CA ASN A 119 15.16 -6.61 14.39
C ASN A 119 15.53 -6.12 15.78
N ILE A 120 15.57 -7.03 16.76
CA ILE A 120 15.88 -6.72 18.15
C ILE A 120 17.20 -7.39 18.49
N TYR A 121 18.13 -6.61 19.04
CA TYR A 121 19.44 -7.06 19.47
C TYR A 121 19.51 -6.99 20.99
N SER A 122 19.80 -8.12 21.62
CA SER A 122 19.90 -8.24 23.08
C SER A 122 21.26 -8.78 23.51
N ASP A 123 21.76 -8.34 24.65
CA ASP A 123 22.95 -8.91 25.28
C ASP A 123 22.67 -10.32 25.83
N LEU A 124 23.70 -10.98 26.36
CA LEU A 124 23.58 -12.31 26.97
C LEU A 124 22.64 -12.34 28.19
N ASN A 125 22.36 -11.18 28.80
CA ASN A 125 21.43 -11.00 29.92
C ASN A 125 20.01 -10.62 29.47
N TRP A 126 19.72 -10.67 28.16
CA TRP A 126 18.45 -10.27 27.54
C TRP A 126 18.11 -8.77 27.59
N ASN A 127 19.06 -7.90 27.93
CA ASN A 127 18.86 -6.46 27.83
C ASN A 127 18.86 -6.05 26.36
N ILE A 128 17.87 -5.29 25.92
CA ILE A 128 17.79 -4.79 24.56
C ILE A 128 18.85 -3.70 24.35
N ILE A 129 19.83 -3.99 23.51
CA ILE A 129 20.91 -3.07 23.14
C ILE A 129 20.45 -2.17 21.99
N LYS A 130 19.77 -2.75 21.00
CA LYS A 130 19.41 -2.06 19.75
C LYS A 130 18.11 -2.61 19.20
N ILE A 131 17.32 -1.73 18.58
CA ILE A 131 16.18 -2.12 17.76
C ILE A 131 16.29 -1.38 16.43
N ASP A 132 16.19 -2.14 15.35
CA ASP A 132 16.09 -1.60 14.00
C ASP A 132 14.84 -2.16 13.33
N THR A 133 14.31 -1.40 12.38
CA THR A 133 13.35 -1.93 11.42
C THR A 133 14.00 -2.12 10.07
N GLY A 134 13.56 -3.13 9.32
CA GLY A 134 13.97 -3.29 7.93
C GLY A 134 13.55 -2.10 7.04
N ASP A 135 13.98 -2.14 5.78
CA ASP A 135 13.59 -1.16 4.77
C ASP A 135 12.10 -1.28 4.44
N LEU A 136 11.28 -0.58 5.23
CA LEU A 136 9.84 -0.54 5.08
C LEU A 136 9.46 0.15 3.78
N VAL A 137 8.73 -0.58 2.93
CA VAL A 137 8.25 -0.10 1.63
C VAL A 137 6.73 -0.24 1.58
N TRP A 138 6.04 0.83 1.18
CA TRP A 138 4.61 0.80 0.90
C TRP A 138 4.32 1.03 -0.58
N TYR A 139 3.70 0.07 -1.24
CA TYR A 139 3.34 0.17 -2.65
C TYR A 139 2.00 0.86 -2.83
N ASN A 140 1.98 1.94 -3.61
CA ASN A 140 0.77 2.71 -3.86
C ASN A 140 0.04 2.24 -5.14
N TRP A 141 0.74 1.50 -6.02
CA TRP A 141 0.30 1.03 -7.35
C TRP A 141 -0.34 2.13 -8.22
N ARG A 142 -0.01 3.40 -7.97
CA ARG A 142 -0.44 4.50 -8.82
C ARG A 142 0.50 4.57 -10.02
N PRO A 143 -0.01 4.74 -11.24
CA PRO A 143 0.84 5.05 -12.37
C PRO A 143 1.43 6.46 -12.20
N THR A 144 2.75 6.59 -12.27
CA THR A 144 3.40 7.89 -12.48
C THR A 144 3.85 7.98 -13.92
N THR A 145 3.63 9.15 -14.50
CA THR A 145 4.18 9.49 -15.81
C THR A 145 5.54 10.12 -15.59
N LEU A 146 6.59 9.46 -16.05
CA LEU A 146 7.94 10.01 -16.12
C LEU A 146 8.24 10.37 -17.56
N GLY A 147 8.85 11.53 -17.79
CA GLY A 147 9.18 11.93 -19.15
C GLY A 147 9.78 13.31 -19.22
N ASN A 148 10.51 13.56 -20.30
CA ASN A 148 11.03 14.87 -20.64
C ASN A 148 10.29 15.35 -21.87
N GLU A 149 9.52 16.45 -21.74
CA GLU A 149 8.76 17.04 -22.85
C GLU A 149 9.65 17.31 -24.07
N GLY A 150 10.93 17.63 -23.85
CA GLY A 150 11.89 17.94 -24.93
C GLY A 150 12.26 16.76 -25.83
N ASN A 151 12.07 15.51 -25.39
CA ASN A 151 12.40 14.31 -26.20
C ASN A 151 11.19 13.42 -26.48
N MET A 152 9.98 13.84 -26.07
CA MET A 152 8.73 13.08 -26.20
C MET A 152 8.79 11.61 -25.71
N ASP A 153 9.67 11.31 -24.75
CA ASP A 153 9.70 10.01 -24.08
C ASP A 153 8.79 10.07 -22.86
N PHE A 154 7.68 9.32 -22.91
CA PHE A 154 6.73 9.18 -21.81
C PHE A 154 6.72 7.73 -21.36
N ARG A 155 7.05 7.51 -20.09
CA ARG A 155 7.06 6.21 -19.44
C ARG A 155 6.01 6.19 -18.35
N ILE A 156 5.26 5.09 -18.28
CA ILE A 156 4.26 4.87 -17.23
C ILE A 156 4.84 3.83 -16.28
N GLU A 157 5.12 4.25 -15.06
CA GLU A 157 5.64 3.39 -14.01
C GLU A 157 4.53 3.02 -13.04
N TRP A 158 4.27 1.72 -12.93
CA TRP A 158 3.22 1.17 -12.06
C TRP A 158 3.73 0.79 -10.66
N ASN A 159 5.05 0.67 -10.50
CA ASN A 159 5.70 0.22 -9.27
C ASN A 159 6.14 1.39 -8.38
N ASN A 160 5.22 2.32 -8.14
CA ASN A 160 5.50 3.40 -7.21
C ASN A 160 5.40 2.93 -5.76
N PHE A 161 6.41 3.30 -4.99
CA PHE A 161 6.52 2.96 -3.60
C PHE A 161 6.89 4.18 -2.75
N LEU A 162 6.52 4.12 -1.47
CA LEU A 162 6.94 5.07 -0.44
C LEU A 162 7.85 4.34 0.55
N MET A 163 8.94 5.00 0.92
CA MET A 163 9.81 4.59 2.02
C MET A 163 9.62 5.56 3.18
N CYS A 164 9.93 5.13 4.41
CA CYS A 164 9.81 6.01 5.58
C CYS A 164 10.59 7.31 5.39
N GLY A 165 11.78 7.28 4.80
CA GLY A 165 12.58 8.50 4.52
C GLY A 165 11.86 9.57 3.68
N ASN A 166 10.90 9.19 2.84
CA ASN A 166 10.09 10.15 2.07
C ASN A 166 9.01 10.83 2.90
N LEU A 167 8.67 10.27 4.07
CA LEU A 167 7.73 10.82 5.04
C LEU A 167 8.40 11.67 6.13
N ASP A 168 9.74 11.68 6.22
CA ASP A 168 10.44 12.45 7.26
C ASP A 168 10.30 13.96 7.00
N LYS A 169 9.41 14.61 7.76
CA LYS A 169 9.21 16.06 7.70
C LYS A 169 10.43 16.86 8.15
N ARG A 170 11.45 16.23 8.78
CA ARG A 170 12.69 16.91 9.23
C ARG A 170 13.68 17.18 8.10
N ARG A 171 13.44 16.66 6.89
CA ARG A 171 14.24 16.92 5.68
C ARG A 171 13.65 18.00 4.76
N LYS A 172 12.62 18.72 5.20
CA LYS A 172 12.08 19.91 4.51
C LYS A 172 12.58 21.18 5.15
#